data_AF-A0A7J9H7J1-F1
#
_entry.id   AF-A0A7J9H7J1-F1
#
_cell.length_a   1.000
_cell.length_b   1.000
_cell.length_c   1.000
_cell.angle_alpha   90.00
_cell.angle_beta   90.00
_cell.angle_gamma   90.00
#
_symmetry.space_group_name_H-M   'P 1'
#
loop_
_entity.id
_entity.type
_entity.pdbx_description
1 polymer ?
#
loop_
_entity_poly.entity_id
_entity_poly.type
_entity_poly.pdbx_seq_one_letter_code
_entity_poly.pdbx_strand_id
1 'polypeptide(L)'
;PSFDADNEFITLLHGSDPVKVELNRLENEVRDKDRELGEAQAEIKALRMSERQREKAVEELTDELSRMEEKLKLTESLLESKNLEIKKINDEKKASMAAQFAAEATLRRVHAAQKDDDMPPIEAILAPLEAELKLARQEIAKLQDDNKALDRLTKSKEAALLEAERTVQVALAKASMVDDLQNKNQELMKQIEICQEENKILDKMHRQKVAEVEKLTQTVRELEEAVLAGGAAANAVRDYQRKVQEMNEERKTLDRELARAKVTANRVATVVANEWKDSNDKVMPVKQWLE
;
A
#
# COMPACT_ATOMS: atom_id res chain seq x y z
N PRO A 1 60.12 -36.92 8.43
CA PRO A 1 59.04 -36.76 9.45
C PRO A 1 57.87 -36.03 8.79
N SER A 2 56.89 -36.84 8.37
CA SER A 2 55.72 -36.48 7.56
C SER A 2 54.71 -35.66 8.35
N PHE A 3 54.47 -34.42 7.91
CA PHE A 3 53.41 -33.54 8.42
C PHE A 3 52.05 -33.77 7.72
N ASP A 4 51.92 -34.84 6.93
CA ASP A 4 50.66 -35.21 6.26
C ASP A 4 49.82 -36.23 7.06
N ALA A 5 50.35 -36.79 8.16
CA ALA A 5 49.65 -37.83 8.93
C ALA A 5 48.63 -37.28 9.93
N ASP A 6 48.71 -36.00 10.32
CA ASP A 6 47.87 -35.43 11.38
C ASP A 6 46.53 -34.88 10.86
N ASN A 7 46.41 -34.61 9.55
CA ASN A 7 45.14 -34.21 8.93
C ASN A 7 44.25 -35.40 8.55
N GLU A 8 44.84 -36.59 8.38
CA GLU A 8 44.11 -37.80 8.00
C GLU A 8 43.50 -38.53 9.22
N PHE A 9 44.01 -38.26 10.43
CA PHE A 9 43.54 -38.90 11.66
C PHE A 9 42.24 -38.28 12.23
N ILE A 10 41.96 -37.00 11.96
CA ILE A 10 40.71 -36.34 12.41
C ILE A 10 39.53 -36.67 11.49
N THR A 11 39.78 -37.07 10.24
CA THR A 11 38.70 -37.46 9.31
C THR A 11 38.26 -38.93 9.47
N LEU A 12 39.02 -39.74 10.22
CA LEU A 12 38.86 -41.19 10.29
C LEU A 12 38.04 -41.68 11.51
N LEU A 13 37.67 -40.80 12.44
CA LEU A 13 36.93 -41.14 13.67
C LEU A 13 35.55 -40.45 13.70
N HIS A 14 34.58 -41.04 12.99
CA HIS A 14 33.15 -40.84 13.14
C HIS A 14 32.60 -39.40 13.17
N GLY A 15 32.07 -38.99 12.01
CA GLY A 15 31.11 -37.90 11.90
C GLY A 15 31.57 -36.91 10.85
N SER A 16 30.92 -36.96 9.69
CA SER A 16 31.01 -35.94 8.64
C SER A 16 31.13 -34.53 9.25
N ASP A 17 32.04 -33.70 8.72
CA ASP A 17 32.18 -32.29 9.11
C ASP A 17 30.77 -31.65 9.24
N PRO A 18 30.35 -31.25 10.46
CA PRO A 18 29.01 -30.75 10.72
C PRO A 18 28.66 -29.55 9.84
N VAL A 19 29.65 -28.70 9.54
CA VAL A 19 29.47 -27.54 8.67
C VAL A 19 29.16 -28.00 7.25
N LYS A 20 29.88 -28.99 6.73
CA LYS A 20 29.67 -29.55 5.39
C LYS A 20 28.33 -30.26 5.27
N VAL A 21 27.85 -30.94 6.32
CA VAL A 21 26.53 -31.57 6.32
C VAL A 21 25.42 -30.53 6.29
N GLU A 22 25.51 -29.50 7.13
CA GLU A 22 24.51 -28.44 7.17
C GLU A 22 24.51 -27.61 5.87
N LEU A 23 25.67 -27.38 5.26
CA LEU A 23 25.77 -26.68 3.99
C LEU A 23 25.12 -27.48 2.85
N ASN A 24 25.31 -28.81 2.80
CA ASN A 24 24.59 -29.68 1.86
C ASN A 24 23.07 -29.70 2.12
N ARG A 25 22.64 -29.66 3.40
CA ARG A 25 21.21 -29.59 3.75
C ARG A 25 20.59 -28.30 3.22
N LEU A 26 21.23 -27.16 3.48
CA LEU A 26 20.79 -25.85 3.01
C LEU A 26 20.82 -25.74 1.49
N GLU A 27 21.84 -26.29 0.81
CA GLU A 27 21.86 -26.32 -0.66
C GLU A 27 20.69 -27.11 -1.26
N ASN A 28 20.34 -28.26 -0.67
CA ASN A 28 19.19 -29.03 -1.12
C ASN A 28 17.88 -28.29 -0.82
N GLU A 29 17.76 -27.68 0.37
CA GLU A 29 16.60 -26.88 0.74
C GLU A 29 16.41 -25.69 -0.21
N VAL A 30 17.49 -25.01 -0.63
CA VAL A 30 17.44 -23.95 -1.64
C VAL A 30 16.97 -24.49 -3.00
N ARG A 31 17.49 -25.63 -3.46
CA ARG A 31 17.05 -26.24 -4.74
C ARG A 31 15.58 -26.63 -4.73
N ASP A 32 15.10 -27.18 -3.62
CA ASP A 32 13.69 -27.54 -3.45
C ASP A 32 12.82 -26.28 -3.45
N LYS A 33 13.25 -25.21 -2.77
CA LYS A 33 12.57 -23.92 -2.78
C LYS A 33 12.56 -23.26 -4.15
N ASP A 34 13.64 -23.35 -4.92
CA ASP A 34 13.70 -22.86 -6.30
C ASP A 34 12.72 -23.63 -7.21
N ARG A 35 12.56 -24.94 -7.00
CA ARG A 35 11.58 -25.75 -7.72
C ARG A 35 10.15 -25.37 -7.36
N GLU A 36 9.85 -25.28 -6.06
CA GLU A 36 8.53 -24.83 -5.57
C GLU A 36 8.18 -23.45 -6.13
N LEU A 37 9.15 -22.53 -6.15
CA LEU A 37 8.97 -21.20 -6.73
C LEU A 37 8.66 -21.26 -8.23
N GLY A 38 9.34 -22.12 -8.98
CA GLY A 38 9.08 -22.34 -10.41
C GLY A 38 7.68 -22.88 -10.68
N GLU A 39 7.23 -23.86 -9.87
CA GLU A 39 5.88 -24.44 -9.95
C GLU A 39 4.81 -23.39 -9.62
N ALA A 40 4.99 -22.62 -8.53
CA ALA A 40 4.09 -21.52 -8.17
C ALA A 40 4.02 -20.44 -9.26
N GLN A 41 5.14 -20.09 -9.89
CA GLN A 41 5.15 -19.12 -11.00
C GLN A 41 4.41 -19.64 -12.24
N ALA A 42 4.51 -20.94 -12.54
CA ALA A 42 3.77 -21.56 -13.62
C ALA A 42 2.27 -21.57 -13.33
N GLU A 43 1.87 -21.90 -12.11
CA GLU A 43 0.48 -21.86 -11.66
C GLU A 43 -0.11 -20.45 -11.74
N ILE A 44 0.62 -19.43 -11.26
CA ILE A 44 0.21 -18.02 -11.36
C ILE A 44 -0.04 -17.62 -12.82
N LYS A 45 0.82 -18.03 -13.75
CA LYS A 45 0.62 -17.75 -15.18
C LYS A 45 -0.62 -18.44 -15.74
N ALA A 46 -0.84 -19.71 -15.38
CA ALA A 46 -2.02 -20.46 -15.81
C ALA A 46 -3.32 -19.83 -15.28
N LEU A 47 -3.34 -19.45 -14.00
CA LEU A 47 -4.46 -18.78 -13.35
C LEU A 47 -4.78 -17.44 -14.01
N ARG A 48 -3.77 -16.61 -14.32
CA ARG A 48 -3.96 -15.34 -15.04
C ARG A 48 -4.58 -15.53 -16.43
N MET A 49 -4.18 -16.56 -17.16
CA MET A 49 -4.77 -16.86 -18.47
C MET A 49 -6.21 -17.34 -18.37
N SER A 50 -6.51 -18.20 -17.38
CA SER A 50 -7.86 -18.67 -17.08
C SER A 50 -8.78 -17.52 -16.64
N GLU A 51 -8.27 -16.60 -15.82
CA GLU A 51 -8.98 -15.41 -15.39
C GLU A 51 -9.35 -14.51 -16.57
N ARG A 52 -8.40 -14.23 -17.46
CA ARG A 52 -8.67 -13.45 -18.67
C ARG A 52 -9.70 -14.10 -19.59
N GLN A 53 -9.72 -15.43 -19.68
CA GLN A 53 -10.74 -16.14 -20.45
C GLN A 53 -12.12 -16.03 -19.80
N ARG A 54 -12.20 -16.13 -18.46
CA ARG A 54 -13.46 -15.90 -17.72
C ARG A 54 -13.96 -14.47 -17.87
N GLU A 55 -13.08 -13.48 -17.76
CA GLU A 55 -13.45 -12.06 -17.95
C GLU A 55 -14.06 -11.83 -19.32
N LYS A 56 -13.44 -12.37 -20.38
CA LYS A 56 -13.97 -12.29 -21.74
C LYS A 56 -15.34 -12.96 -21.88
N ALA A 57 -15.52 -14.14 -21.28
CA ALA A 57 -16.81 -14.82 -21.30
C ALA A 57 -17.91 -14.03 -20.54
N VAL A 58 -17.56 -13.36 -19.44
CA VAL A 58 -18.49 -12.49 -18.70
C VAL A 58 -18.86 -11.26 -19.52
N GLU A 59 -17.91 -10.65 -20.22
CA GLU A 59 -18.15 -9.51 -21.11
C GLU A 59 -19.12 -9.90 -22.24
N GLU A 60 -18.85 -11.01 -22.93
CA GLU A 60 -19.73 -11.53 -24.00
C GLU A 60 -21.15 -11.84 -23.51
N LEU A 61 -21.29 -12.42 -22.31
CA LEU A 61 -22.60 -12.70 -21.71
C LEU A 61 -23.35 -11.43 -21.28
N THR A 62 -22.62 -10.42 -20.82
CA THR A 62 -23.19 -9.13 -20.41
C THR A 62 -23.71 -8.38 -21.63
N ASP A 63 -22.98 -8.41 -22.75
CA ASP A 63 -23.42 -7.82 -24.02
C ASP A 63 -24.65 -8.52 -24.60
N GLU A 64 -24.73 -9.86 -24.50
CA GLU A 64 -25.92 -10.60 -24.92
C GLU A 64 -27.12 -10.31 -24.01
N LEU A 65 -26.90 -10.23 -22.68
CA LEU A 65 -27.93 -9.89 -21.72
C LEU A 65 -28.51 -8.51 -21.99
N SER A 66 -27.65 -7.50 -22.22
CA SER A 66 -28.08 -6.14 -22.55
C SER A 66 -28.93 -6.10 -23.83
N ARG A 67 -28.51 -6.82 -24.88
CA ARG A 67 -29.30 -6.95 -26.12
C ARG A 67 -30.65 -7.64 -25.91
N MET A 68 -30.73 -8.61 -25.01
CA MET A 68 -32.00 -9.28 -24.69
C MET A 68 -32.92 -8.40 -23.85
N GLU A 69 -32.38 -7.60 -22.92
CA GLU A 69 -33.16 -6.63 -22.16
C GLU A 69 -33.79 -5.55 -23.07
N GLU A 70 -33.05 -5.06 -24.06
CA GLU A 70 -33.59 -4.10 -25.04
C GLU A 70 -34.73 -4.71 -25.86
N LYS A 71 -34.56 -5.94 -26.35
CA LYS A 71 -35.61 -6.67 -27.06
C LYS A 71 -36.84 -6.87 -26.19
N LEU A 72 -36.65 -7.24 -24.92
CA LEU A 72 -37.74 -7.43 -23.97
C LEU A 72 -38.54 -6.13 -23.78
N LYS A 73 -37.85 -5.01 -23.51
CA LYS A 73 -38.50 -3.69 -23.37
C LYS A 73 -39.31 -3.30 -24.60
N LEU A 74 -38.76 -3.54 -25.80
CA LEU A 74 -39.48 -3.28 -27.05
C LEU A 74 -40.75 -4.14 -27.15
N THR A 75 -40.65 -5.44 -26.88
CA THR A 75 -41.81 -6.34 -26.92
C THR A 75 -42.86 -6.02 -25.87
N GLU A 76 -42.46 -5.59 -24.67
CA GLU A 76 -43.37 -5.14 -23.62
C GLU A 76 -44.14 -3.89 -24.05
N SER A 77 -43.47 -2.90 -24.64
CA SER A 77 -44.15 -1.69 -25.13
C SER A 77 -45.15 -2.00 -26.25
N LEU A 78 -44.82 -2.94 -27.14
CA LEU A 78 -45.71 -3.39 -28.22
C LEU A 78 -46.93 -4.11 -27.65
N LEU A 79 -46.73 -4.97 -26.65
CA LEU A 79 -47.81 -5.69 -25.97
C LEU A 79 -48.76 -4.70 -25.25
N GLU A 80 -48.19 -3.71 -24.56
CA GLU A 80 -48.97 -2.68 -23.87
C GLU A 80 -49.79 -1.83 -24.85
N SER A 81 -49.18 -1.41 -25.96
CA SER A 81 -49.90 -0.72 -27.04
C SER A 81 -51.05 -1.57 -27.60
N LYS A 82 -50.84 -2.88 -27.80
CA LYS A 82 -51.88 -3.78 -28.30
C LYS A 82 -53.01 -3.98 -27.29
N ASN A 83 -52.71 -4.04 -26.00
CA ASN A 83 -53.72 -4.13 -24.95
C ASN A 83 -54.61 -2.87 -24.89
N LEU A 84 -54.01 -1.69 -25.06
CA LEU A 84 -54.77 -0.43 -25.14
C LEU A 84 -55.70 -0.41 -26.36
N GLU A 85 -55.22 -0.88 -27.52
CA GLU A 85 -56.02 -1.01 -28.74
C GLU A 85 -57.21 -1.97 -28.56
N ILE A 86 -56.98 -3.14 -27.94
CA ILE A 86 -58.05 -4.11 -27.62
C ILE A 86 -59.10 -3.49 -26.69
N LYS A 87 -58.67 -2.76 -25.66
CA LYS A 87 -59.60 -2.10 -24.73
C LYS A 87 -60.48 -1.10 -25.47
N LYS A 88 -59.88 -0.26 -26.32
CA LYS A 88 -60.60 0.72 -27.14
C LYS A 88 -61.65 0.06 -28.03
N ILE A 89 -61.27 -1.00 -28.77
CA ILE A 89 -62.20 -1.74 -29.65
C ILE A 89 -63.35 -2.36 -28.83
N ASN A 90 -63.07 -2.88 -27.64
CA ASN A 90 -64.09 -3.49 -26.80
C ASN A 90 -65.10 -2.44 -26.27
N ASP A 91 -64.61 -1.27 -25.88
CA ASP A 91 -65.46 -0.17 -25.42
C ASP A 91 -66.32 0.39 -26.57
N GLU A 92 -65.75 0.54 -27.77
CA GLU A 92 -66.48 0.90 -29.00
C GLU A 92 -67.57 -0.13 -29.34
N LYS A 93 -67.25 -1.44 -29.25
CA LYS A 93 -68.21 -2.52 -29.49
C LYS A 93 -69.39 -2.46 -28.51
N LYS A 94 -69.12 -2.25 -27.22
CA LYS A 94 -70.18 -2.12 -26.20
C LYS A 94 -71.07 -0.91 -26.48
N ALA A 95 -70.47 0.23 -26.81
CA ALA A 95 -71.22 1.44 -27.15
C ALA A 95 -72.11 1.24 -28.39
N SER A 96 -71.57 0.63 -29.45
CA SER A 96 -72.32 0.31 -30.66
C SER A 96 -73.48 -0.65 -30.39
N MET A 97 -73.27 -1.67 -29.55
CA MET A 97 -74.30 -2.63 -29.19
C MET A 97 -75.42 -2.00 -28.35
N ALA A 98 -75.07 -1.11 -27.40
CA ALA A 98 -76.05 -0.35 -26.63
C ALA A 98 -76.89 0.58 -27.53
N ALA A 99 -76.24 1.27 -28.49
CA ALA A 99 -76.92 2.11 -29.47
C ALA A 99 -77.88 1.30 -30.36
N GLN A 100 -77.46 0.10 -30.80
CA GLN A 100 -78.32 -0.81 -31.57
C GLN A 100 -79.57 -1.23 -30.77
N PHE A 101 -79.41 -1.66 -29.52
CA PHE A 101 -80.55 -2.03 -28.67
C PHE A 101 -81.50 -0.86 -28.43
N ALA A 102 -80.99 0.35 -28.22
CA ALA A 102 -81.81 1.55 -28.04
C ALA A 102 -82.60 1.91 -29.30
N ALA A 103 -81.98 1.81 -30.48
CA ALA A 103 -82.64 2.03 -31.76
C ALA A 103 -83.75 0.99 -32.01
N GLU A 104 -83.47 -0.29 -31.73
CA GLU A 104 -84.45 -1.37 -31.89
C GLU A 104 -85.63 -1.24 -30.93
N ALA A 105 -85.38 -0.87 -29.67
CA ALA A 105 -86.44 -0.58 -28.70
C ALA A 105 -87.31 0.61 -29.12
N THR A 106 -86.72 1.61 -29.78
CA THR A 106 -87.46 2.77 -30.32
C THR A 106 -88.33 2.36 -31.52
N LEU A 107 -87.81 1.56 -32.44
CA LEU A 107 -88.58 0.99 -33.55
C LEU A 107 -89.75 0.13 -33.07
N ARG A 108 -89.54 -0.73 -32.07
CA ARG A 108 -90.63 -1.53 -31.47
C ARG A 108 -91.71 -0.66 -30.85
N ARG A 109 -91.34 0.41 -30.13
CA ARG A 109 -92.30 1.38 -29.56
C ARG A 109 -93.11 2.09 -30.65
N VAL A 110 -92.45 2.57 -31.71
CA VAL A 110 -93.13 3.23 -32.84
C VAL A 110 -94.08 2.27 -33.57
N HIS A 111 -93.64 1.04 -33.84
CA HIS A 111 -94.50 0.04 -34.49
C HIS A 111 -95.70 -0.40 -33.64
N ALA A 112 -95.56 -0.48 -32.31
CA ALA A 112 -96.67 -0.77 -31.41
C ALA A 112 -97.66 0.41 -31.33
N ALA A 113 -97.14 1.64 -31.26
CA ALA A 113 -97.94 2.86 -31.22
C ALA A 113 -98.77 3.12 -32.50
N GLN A 114 -98.38 2.52 -33.64
CA GLN A 114 -99.14 2.59 -34.90
C GLN A 114 -100.36 1.66 -34.96
N LYS A 115 -100.60 0.81 -33.95
CA LYS A 115 -101.68 -0.19 -33.94
C LYS A 115 -102.81 0.06 -32.91
N ASP A 116 -102.68 1.04 -32.01
CA ASP A 116 -103.71 1.36 -31.00
C ASP A 116 -104.46 2.65 -31.37
N ASP A 117 -105.78 2.55 -31.59
CA ASP A 117 -106.70 3.65 -31.91
C ASP A 117 -107.16 4.47 -30.68
N ASP A 118 -106.74 4.09 -29.47
CA ASP A 118 -107.03 4.81 -28.21
C ASP A 118 -105.77 5.50 -27.66
N MET A 119 -105.09 6.30 -28.50
CA MET A 119 -103.92 7.04 -28.06
C MET A 119 -104.36 8.20 -27.14
N PRO A 120 -103.86 8.27 -25.88
CA PRO A 120 -104.20 9.35 -24.97
C PRO A 120 -103.74 10.70 -25.52
N PRO A 121 -104.35 11.82 -25.07
CA PRO A 121 -103.98 13.15 -25.52
C PRO A 121 -102.48 13.37 -25.41
N ILE A 122 -101.88 13.93 -26.46
CA ILE A 122 -100.43 14.11 -26.60
C ILE A 122 -99.81 14.81 -25.38
N GLU A 123 -100.52 15.73 -24.73
CA GLU A 123 -100.06 16.40 -23.51
C GLU A 123 -99.81 15.43 -22.33
N ALA A 124 -100.60 14.36 -22.19
CA ALA A 124 -100.44 13.38 -21.11
C ALA A 124 -99.18 12.52 -21.29
N ILE A 125 -98.70 12.36 -22.53
CA ILE A 125 -97.46 11.67 -22.87
C ILE A 125 -96.26 12.62 -22.80
N LEU A 126 -96.44 13.89 -23.20
CA LEU A 126 -95.38 14.89 -23.21
C LEU A 126 -94.96 15.35 -21.81
N ALA A 127 -95.90 15.55 -20.87
CA ALA A 127 -95.61 16.14 -19.57
C ALA A 127 -94.55 15.34 -18.74
N PRO A 128 -94.60 13.99 -18.64
CA PRO A 128 -93.54 13.21 -18.00
C PRO A 128 -92.18 13.36 -18.69
N LEU A 129 -92.15 13.35 -20.03
CA LEU A 129 -90.93 13.49 -20.82
C LEU A 129 -90.31 14.89 -20.66
N GLU A 130 -91.13 15.93 -20.57
CA GLU A 130 -90.67 17.29 -20.29
C GLU A 130 -90.07 17.42 -18.87
N ALA A 131 -90.65 16.73 -17.89
CA ALA A 131 -90.11 16.67 -16.52
C ALA A 131 -88.77 15.90 -16.48
N GLU A 132 -88.68 14.74 -17.15
CA GLU A 132 -87.43 13.98 -17.29
C GLU A 132 -86.35 14.78 -18.02
N LEU A 133 -86.70 15.50 -19.10
CA LEU A 133 -85.79 16.39 -19.82
C LEU A 133 -85.26 17.52 -18.91
N LYS A 134 -86.11 18.07 -18.04
CA LYS A 134 -85.73 19.09 -17.07
C LYS A 134 -84.75 18.53 -16.02
N LEU A 135 -84.99 17.33 -15.51
CA LEU A 135 -84.08 16.66 -14.57
C LEU A 135 -82.74 16.33 -15.24
N ALA A 136 -82.76 15.78 -16.46
CA ALA A 136 -81.55 15.50 -17.23
C ALA A 136 -80.72 16.76 -17.48
N ARG A 137 -81.36 17.90 -17.78
CA ARG A 137 -80.66 19.19 -17.92
C ARG A 137 -80.01 19.66 -16.62
N GLN A 138 -80.67 19.47 -15.48
CA GLN A 138 -80.10 19.79 -14.17
C GLN A 138 -78.91 18.89 -13.83
N GLU A 139 -78.98 17.61 -14.17
CA GLU A 139 -77.89 16.67 -13.98
C GLU A 139 -76.69 16.98 -14.87
N ILE A 140 -76.92 17.33 -16.14
CA ILE A 140 -75.86 17.82 -17.04
C ILE A 140 -75.16 19.05 -16.47
N ALA A 141 -75.91 20.01 -15.91
CA ALA A 141 -75.33 21.20 -15.30
C ALA A 141 -74.43 20.86 -14.10
N LYS A 142 -74.86 19.95 -13.22
CA LYS A 142 -74.04 19.47 -12.09
C LYS A 142 -72.76 18.78 -12.58
N LEU A 143 -72.88 17.86 -13.55
CA LEU A 143 -71.73 17.17 -14.13
C LEU A 143 -70.73 18.13 -14.78
N GLN A 144 -71.21 19.22 -15.40
CA GLN A 144 -70.33 20.25 -15.95
C GLN A 144 -69.54 21.00 -14.86
N ASP A 145 -70.17 21.29 -13.72
CA ASP A 145 -69.49 21.95 -12.60
C ASP A 145 -68.50 21.01 -11.91
N ASP A 146 -68.85 19.73 -11.76
CA ASP A 146 -67.94 18.69 -11.25
C ASP A 146 -66.72 18.52 -12.17
N ASN A 147 -66.91 18.51 -13.49
CA ASN A 147 -65.80 18.45 -14.45
C ASN A 147 -64.86 19.65 -14.30
N LYS A 148 -65.39 20.86 -14.13
CA LYS A 148 -64.55 22.06 -13.89
C LYS A 148 -63.80 21.97 -12.56
N ALA A 149 -64.40 21.39 -11.53
CA ALA A 149 -63.74 21.18 -10.24
C ALA A 149 -62.61 20.16 -10.36
N LEU A 150 -62.84 19.05 -11.09
CA LEU A 150 -61.82 18.06 -11.41
C LEU A 150 -60.66 18.67 -12.19
N ASP A 151 -60.92 19.48 -13.21
CA ASP A 151 -59.85 20.16 -13.97
C ASP A 151 -58.97 21.06 -13.09
N ARG A 152 -59.58 21.81 -12.17
CA ARG A 152 -58.83 22.64 -11.22
C ARG A 152 -57.98 21.78 -10.27
N LEU A 153 -58.55 20.69 -9.78
CA LEU A 153 -57.85 19.76 -8.90
C LEU A 153 -56.66 19.11 -9.61
N THR A 154 -56.84 18.67 -10.86
CA THR A 154 -55.78 18.09 -11.70
C THR A 154 -54.63 19.07 -11.87
N LYS A 155 -54.92 20.32 -12.28
CA LYS A 155 -53.88 21.37 -12.42
C LYS A 155 -53.14 21.63 -11.11
N SER A 156 -53.86 21.66 -9.99
CA SER A 156 -53.24 21.83 -8.67
C SER A 156 -52.32 20.66 -8.31
N LYS A 157 -52.72 19.42 -8.63
CA LYS A 157 -51.90 18.23 -8.37
C LYS A 157 -50.67 18.17 -9.26
N GLU A 158 -50.80 18.51 -10.54
CA GLU A 158 -49.68 18.62 -11.48
C GLU A 158 -48.65 19.64 -11.00
N ALA A 159 -49.10 20.82 -10.55
CA ALA A 159 -48.20 21.82 -9.98
C ALA A 159 -47.46 21.33 -8.73
N ALA A 160 -48.16 20.63 -7.83
CA ALA A 160 -47.55 20.03 -6.63
C ALA A 160 -46.56 18.92 -6.98
N LEU A 161 -46.85 18.11 -8.00
CA LEU A 161 -45.96 17.04 -8.48
C LEU A 161 -44.65 17.62 -9.03
N LEU A 162 -44.73 18.68 -9.84
CA LEU A 162 -43.55 19.37 -10.37
C LEU A 162 -42.68 19.96 -9.26
N GLU A 163 -43.28 20.49 -8.20
CA GLU A 163 -42.52 21.03 -7.07
C GLU A 163 -41.85 19.93 -6.23
N ALA A 164 -42.54 18.80 -6.03
CA ALA A 164 -41.96 17.63 -5.40
C ALA A 164 -40.79 17.07 -6.23
N GLU A 165 -40.92 17.02 -7.55
CA GLU A 165 -39.85 16.59 -8.46
C GLU A 165 -38.62 17.49 -8.36
N ARG A 166 -38.78 18.82 -8.35
CA ARG A 166 -37.66 19.76 -8.12
C ARG A 166 -36.98 19.50 -6.78
N THR A 167 -37.77 19.27 -5.74
CA THR A 167 -37.23 19.00 -4.39
C THR A 167 -36.39 17.71 -4.39
N VAL A 168 -36.87 16.65 -5.05
CA VAL A 168 -36.15 15.38 -5.20
C VAL A 168 -34.87 15.57 -6.00
N GLN A 169 -34.89 16.30 -7.12
CA GLN A 169 -33.69 16.58 -7.91
C GLN A 169 -32.62 17.33 -7.10
N VAL A 170 -33.01 18.34 -6.31
CA VAL A 170 -32.09 19.05 -5.41
C VAL A 170 -31.54 18.12 -4.33
N ALA A 171 -32.37 17.24 -3.77
CA ALA A 171 -31.91 16.26 -2.77
C ALA A 171 -30.91 15.26 -3.37
N LEU A 172 -31.15 14.76 -4.58
CA LEU A 172 -30.23 13.87 -5.29
C LEU A 172 -28.89 14.54 -5.59
N ALA A 173 -28.89 15.80 -6.03
CA ALA A 173 -27.65 16.54 -6.26
C ALA A 173 -26.84 16.72 -4.96
N LYS A 174 -27.51 17.00 -3.84
CA LYS A 174 -26.88 17.08 -2.52
C LYS A 174 -26.32 15.73 -2.07
N ALA A 175 -27.05 14.64 -2.28
CA ALA A 175 -26.59 13.29 -1.94
C ALA A 175 -25.30 12.93 -2.71
N SER A 176 -25.28 13.17 -4.02
CA SER A 176 -24.08 12.96 -4.85
C SER A 176 -22.87 13.75 -4.33
N MET A 177 -23.06 15.01 -3.94
CA MET A 177 -21.98 15.83 -3.39
C MET A 177 -21.48 15.30 -2.04
N VAL A 178 -22.36 14.74 -1.20
CA VAL A 178 -21.97 14.10 0.06
C VAL A 178 -21.12 12.85 -0.21
N ASP A 179 -21.50 12.04 -1.20
CA ASP A 179 -20.74 10.85 -1.58
C ASP A 179 -19.33 11.21 -2.07
N ASP A 180 -19.20 12.25 -2.90
CA ASP A 180 -17.89 12.77 -3.35
C ASP A 180 -17.02 13.24 -2.17
N LEU A 181 -17.62 13.94 -1.20
CA LEU A 181 -16.92 14.40 0.00
C LEU A 181 -16.51 13.24 0.90
N GLN A 182 -17.34 12.20 1.02
CA GLN A 182 -17.00 10.99 1.77
C GLN A 182 -15.82 10.25 1.12
N ASN A 183 -15.84 10.09 -0.20
CA ASN A 183 -14.73 9.50 -0.95
C ASN A 183 -13.43 10.28 -0.74
N LYS A 184 -13.50 11.62 -0.81
CA LYS A 184 -12.33 12.47 -0.56
C LYS A 184 -11.82 12.39 0.88
N ASN A 185 -12.73 12.29 1.86
CA ASN A 185 -12.35 12.10 3.27
C ASN A 185 -11.66 10.75 3.50
N GLN A 186 -12.13 9.66 2.87
CA GLN A 186 -11.48 8.35 2.96
C GLN A 186 -10.06 8.40 2.39
N GLU A 187 -9.86 9.09 1.26
CA GLU A 187 -8.54 9.26 0.66
C GLU A 187 -7.60 10.07 1.56
N LEU A 188 -8.08 11.19 2.13
CA LEU A 188 -7.31 11.98 3.08
C LEU A 188 -6.92 11.19 4.33
N MET A 189 -7.81 10.33 4.84
CA MET A 189 -7.49 9.44 5.97
C MET A 189 -6.34 8.49 5.63
N LYS A 190 -6.35 7.87 4.45
CA LYS A 190 -5.24 7.01 3.98
C LYS A 190 -3.94 7.80 3.87
N GLN A 191 -3.98 9.02 3.37
CA GLN A 191 -2.79 9.88 3.29
C GLN A 191 -2.23 10.21 4.67
N ILE A 192 -3.10 10.50 5.64
CA ILE A 192 -2.68 10.72 7.03
C ILE A 192 -1.99 9.49 7.61
N GLU A 193 -2.54 8.29 7.38
CA GLU A 193 -1.94 7.02 7.82
C GLU A 193 -0.55 6.80 7.21
N ILE A 194 -0.40 7.05 5.90
CA ILE A 194 0.89 6.97 5.20
C ILE A 194 1.88 7.94 5.82
N CYS A 195 1.52 9.22 5.97
CA CYS A 195 2.41 10.22 6.57
C CYS A 195 2.80 9.88 8.02
N GLN A 196 1.88 9.29 8.79
CA GLN A 196 2.20 8.82 10.15
C GLN A 196 3.22 7.68 10.13
N GLU A 197 3.10 6.72 9.20
CA GLU A 197 4.05 5.63 9.10
C GLU A 197 5.42 6.10 8.57
N GLU A 198 5.44 7.01 7.59
CA GLU A 198 6.66 7.67 7.13
C GLU A 198 7.40 8.37 8.28
N ASN A 199 6.68 9.11 9.12
CA ASN A 199 7.27 9.76 10.30
C ASN A 199 7.87 8.74 11.27
N LYS A 200 7.20 7.60 11.52
CA LYS A 200 7.78 6.54 12.37
C LYS A 200 9.07 5.96 11.78
N ILE A 201 9.13 5.78 10.46
CA ILE A 201 10.33 5.30 9.78
C ILE A 201 11.45 6.33 9.90
N LEU A 202 11.16 7.61 9.65
CA LEU A 202 12.11 8.70 9.80
C LEU A 202 12.66 8.80 11.22
N ASP A 203 11.82 8.68 12.24
CA ASP A 203 12.23 8.68 13.65
C ASP A 203 13.18 7.52 13.98
N LYS A 204 12.86 6.31 13.50
CA LYS A 204 13.73 5.13 13.68
C LYS A 204 15.09 5.35 13.02
N MET A 205 15.10 5.84 11.78
CA MET A 205 16.32 6.14 11.05
C MET A 205 17.14 7.24 11.74
N HIS A 206 16.50 8.31 12.22
CA HIS A 206 17.18 9.38 12.94
C HIS A 206 17.86 8.87 14.22
N ARG A 207 17.15 8.05 15.02
CA ARG A 207 17.72 7.43 16.23
C ARG A 207 18.93 6.55 15.90
N GLN A 208 18.87 5.77 14.83
CA GLN A 208 20.00 4.95 14.39
C GLN A 208 21.20 5.82 14.00
N LYS A 209 20.99 6.89 13.22
CA LYS A 209 22.06 7.82 12.85
C LYS A 209 22.67 8.50 14.06
N VAL A 210 21.87 8.91 15.04
CA VAL A 210 22.38 9.49 16.29
C VAL A 210 23.26 8.49 17.04
N ALA A 211 22.83 7.23 17.17
CA ALA A 211 23.63 6.19 17.81
C ALA A 211 24.96 5.91 17.07
N GLU A 212 24.94 5.95 15.73
CA GLU A 212 26.16 5.81 14.92
C GLU A 212 27.12 7.00 15.13
N VAL A 213 26.61 8.22 15.16
CA VAL A 213 27.40 9.44 15.44
C VAL A 213 28.00 9.38 16.84
N GLU A 214 27.25 8.92 17.85
CA GLU A 214 27.76 8.73 19.22
C GLU A 214 28.90 7.71 19.26
N LYS A 215 28.75 6.58 18.54
CA LYS A 215 29.81 5.56 18.43
C LYS A 215 31.06 6.11 17.76
N LEU A 216 30.92 6.82 16.64
CA LEU A 216 32.05 7.43 15.95
C LEU A 216 32.73 8.49 16.83
N THR A 217 31.95 9.28 17.56
CA THR A 217 32.48 10.27 18.52
C THR A 217 33.31 9.59 19.60
N GLN A 218 32.86 8.44 20.11
CA GLN A 218 33.61 7.67 21.09
C GLN A 218 34.92 7.12 20.51
N THR A 219 34.89 6.55 19.30
CA THR A 219 36.10 6.09 18.61
C THR A 219 37.10 7.23 18.36
N VAL A 220 36.62 8.44 18.01
CA VAL A 220 37.49 9.61 17.85
C VAL A 220 38.21 9.94 19.17
N ARG A 221 37.49 9.95 20.31
CA ARG A 221 38.13 10.20 21.62
C ARG A 221 39.19 9.15 21.97
N GLU A 222 38.90 7.87 21.73
CA GLU A 222 39.86 6.78 21.98
C GLU A 222 41.13 6.94 21.12
N LEU A 223 40.98 7.37 19.87
CA LEU A 223 42.11 7.66 18.99
C LEU A 223 42.89 8.90 19.46
N GLU A 224 42.22 9.95 19.91
CA GLU A 224 42.88 11.14 20.48
C GLU A 224 43.72 10.77 21.71
N GLU A 225 43.18 9.95 22.62
CA GLU A 225 43.91 9.43 23.78
C GLU A 225 45.12 8.58 23.37
N ALA A 226 44.95 7.69 22.38
CA ALA A 226 46.05 6.88 21.86
C ALA A 226 47.16 7.73 21.22
N VAL A 227 46.80 8.80 20.49
CA VAL A 227 47.76 9.76 19.92
C VAL A 227 48.51 10.50 21.02
N LEU A 228 47.82 10.97 22.06
CA LEU A 228 48.46 11.63 23.21
C LEU A 228 49.45 10.69 23.92
N ALA A 229 49.04 9.44 24.17
CA ALA A 229 49.90 8.43 24.75
C ALA A 229 51.11 8.11 23.86
N GLY A 230 50.90 8.00 22.54
CA GLY A 230 51.97 7.82 21.55
C GLY A 230 52.96 8.99 21.53
N GLY A 231 52.47 10.22 21.66
CA GLY A 231 53.31 11.42 21.80
C GLY A 231 54.17 11.40 23.05
N ALA A 232 53.61 11.00 24.20
CA ALA A 232 54.34 10.83 25.45
C ALA A 232 55.43 9.74 25.33
N ALA A 233 55.10 8.60 24.73
CA ALA A 233 56.06 7.52 24.47
C ALA A 233 57.20 7.97 23.54
N ALA A 234 56.89 8.70 22.46
CA ALA A 234 57.89 9.25 21.54
C ALA A 234 58.83 10.26 22.22
N ASN A 235 58.31 11.08 23.15
CA ASN A 235 59.13 11.98 23.96
C ASN A 235 60.09 11.18 24.87
N ALA A 236 59.59 10.16 25.58
CA ALA A 236 60.42 9.31 26.43
C ALA A 236 61.55 8.62 25.63
N VAL A 237 61.24 8.11 24.42
CA VAL A 237 62.26 7.53 23.52
C VAL A 237 63.34 8.56 23.17
N ARG A 238 62.96 9.79 22.83
CA ARG A 238 63.94 10.86 22.53
C ARG A 238 64.82 11.20 23.73
N ASP A 239 64.27 11.22 24.94
CA ASP A 239 65.04 11.48 26.16
C ASP A 239 66.02 10.34 26.48
N TYR A 240 65.60 9.09 26.37
CA TYR A 240 66.51 7.94 26.51
C TYR A 240 67.61 7.94 25.44
N GLN A 241 67.28 8.26 24.19
CA GLN A 241 68.29 8.41 23.12
C GLN A 241 69.32 9.48 23.46
N ARG A 242 68.90 10.63 23.99
CA ARG A 242 69.82 11.69 24.45
C ARG A 242 70.72 11.19 25.58
N LYS A 243 70.15 10.53 26.59
CA LYS A 243 70.92 9.99 27.72
C LYS A 243 71.97 8.98 27.27
N VAL A 244 71.63 8.13 26.30
CA VAL A 244 72.57 7.17 25.70
C VAL A 244 73.70 7.89 24.96
N GLN A 245 73.40 8.97 24.23
CA GLN A 245 74.42 9.79 23.58
C GLN A 245 75.39 10.41 24.59
N GLU A 246 74.86 11.03 25.66
CA GLU A 246 75.67 11.60 26.75
C GLU A 246 76.59 10.54 27.39
N MET A 247 76.04 9.38 27.79
CA MET A 247 76.83 8.29 28.37
C MET A 247 77.91 7.77 27.40
N ASN A 248 77.64 7.77 26.10
CA ASN A 248 78.61 7.34 25.11
C ASN A 248 79.74 8.37 24.95
N GLU A 249 79.46 9.66 25.11
CA GLU A 249 80.47 10.72 25.17
C GLU A 249 81.33 10.60 26.43
N GLU A 250 80.70 10.42 27.60
CA GLU A 250 81.37 10.16 28.88
C GLU A 250 82.25 8.89 28.82
N ARG A 251 81.74 7.81 28.22
CA ARG A 251 82.53 6.60 27.98
C ARG A 251 83.76 6.91 27.14
N LYS A 252 83.62 7.67 26.06
CA LYS A 252 84.77 8.06 25.22
C LYS A 252 85.76 8.94 25.97
N THR A 253 85.33 9.81 26.90
CA THR A 253 86.26 10.58 27.73
C THR A 253 86.99 9.68 28.73
N LEU A 254 86.27 8.80 29.42
CA LEU A 254 86.85 7.82 30.35
C LEU A 254 87.81 6.86 29.66
N ASP A 255 87.51 6.38 28.46
CA ASP A 255 88.41 5.53 27.67
C ASP A 255 89.73 6.26 27.35
N ARG A 256 89.66 7.56 27.04
CA ARG A 256 90.88 8.38 26.82
C ARG A 256 91.65 8.60 28.11
N GLU A 257 90.98 8.88 29.22
CA GLU A 257 91.61 9.05 30.52
C GLU A 257 92.28 7.75 30.99
N LEU A 258 91.59 6.62 30.84
CA LEU A 258 92.13 5.29 31.13
C LEU A 258 93.38 5.01 30.28
N ALA A 259 93.36 5.34 28.99
CA ALA A 259 94.53 5.21 28.14
C ALA A 259 95.71 6.09 28.63
N ARG A 260 95.46 7.35 29.01
CA ARG A 260 96.48 8.24 29.59
C ARG A 260 97.03 7.70 30.92
N ALA A 261 96.16 7.18 31.78
CA ALA A 261 96.52 6.58 33.05
C ALA A 261 97.38 5.33 32.84
N LYS A 262 97.01 4.44 31.91
CA LYS A 262 97.82 3.27 31.51
C LYS A 262 99.21 3.67 31.02
N VAL A 263 99.32 4.69 30.16
CA VAL A 263 100.62 5.20 29.70
C VAL A 263 101.45 5.73 30.87
N THR A 264 100.83 6.48 31.78
CA THR A 264 101.51 7.03 32.96
C THR A 264 101.97 5.92 33.91
N ALA A 265 101.12 4.93 34.19
CA ALA A 265 101.46 3.77 35.00
C ALA A 265 102.61 2.96 34.38
N ASN A 266 102.58 2.72 33.06
CA ASN A 266 103.68 2.07 32.35
C ASN A 266 104.99 2.85 32.47
N ARG A 267 104.95 4.19 32.38
CA ARG A 267 106.13 5.04 32.59
C ARG A 267 106.67 4.92 34.01
N VAL A 268 105.81 5.00 35.03
CA VAL A 268 106.20 4.82 36.44
C VAL A 268 106.81 3.44 36.64
N ALA A 269 106.16 2.38 36.15
CA ALA A 269 106.69 1.03 36.22
C ALA A 269 108.08 0.91 35.56
N THR A 270 108.30 1.57 34.42
CA THR A 270 109.60 1.61 33.74
C THR A 270 110.67 2.39 34.53
N VAL A 271 110.29 3.48 35.21
CA VAL A 271 111.22 4.24 36.08
C VAL A 271 111.60 3.40 37.30
N VAL A 272 110.62 2.85 38.02
CA VAL A 272 110.84 1.98 39.19
C VAL A 272 111.70 0.77 38.81
N ALA A 273 111.41 0.17 37.66
CA ALA A 273 112.21 -0.90 37.06
C ALA A 273 113.70 -0.56 36.88
N ASN A 274 113.99 0.66 36.41
CA ASN A 274 115.36 1.11 36.18
C ASN A 274 116.10 1.50 37.47
N GLU A 275 115.36 1.89 38.53
CA GLU A 275 115.92 2.23 39.84
C GLU A 275 116.25 0.99 40.70
N TRP A 276 115.69 -0.18 40.37
CA TRP A 276 115.97 -1.44 41.04
C TRP A 276 117.20 -2.13 40.46
N LYS A 277 118.33 -2.00 41.17
CA LYS A 277 119.62 -2.56 40.79
C LYS A 277 120.07 -3.65 41.77
N ASP A 278 120.82 -4.63 41.25
CA ASP A 278 121.44 -5.68 42.06
C ASP A 278 122.68 -5.17 42.82
N SER A 279 123.30 -6.05 43.63
CA SER A 279 124.50 -5.74 44.42
C SER A 279 125.72 -5.31 43.58
N ASN A 280 125.64 -5.38 42.25
CA ASN A 280 126.67 -4.97 41.28
C ASN A 280 126.23 -3.75 40.44
N ASP A 281 125.22 -3.01 40.88
CA ASP A 281 124.72 -1.78 40.25
C ASP A 281 124.17 -1.99 38.81
N LYS A 282 123.77 -3.23 38.48
CA LYS A 282 123.12 -3.56 37.21
C LYS A 282 121.62 -3.70 37.38
N VAL A 283 120.85 -3.28 36.35
CA VAL A 283 119.39 -3.38 36.35
C VAL A 283 118.98 -4.84 36.53
N MET A 284 118.16 -5.08 37.56
CA MET A 284 117.81 -6.42 38.00
C MET A 284 116.76 -7.05 37.06
N PRO A 285 116.89 -8.33 36.62
CA PRO A 285 115.93 -8.94 35.70
C PRO A 285 114.55 -9.18 36.32
N VAL A 286 113.46 -8.91 35.57
CA VAL A 286 112.06 -8.96 36.03
C VAL A 286 111.65 -10.25 36.75
N LYS A 287 112.26 -11.40 36.41
CA LYS A 287 111.98 -12.68 37.09
C LYS A 287 112.37 -12.71 38.57
N GLN A 288 113.39 -11.95 38.98
CA GLN A 288 113.87 -11.89 40.37
C GLN A 288 113.11 -10.89 41.23
N TRP A 289 112.18 -10.12 40.65
CA TRP A 289 111.41 -9.12 41.40
C TRP A 289 110.19 -9.68 42.11
N LEU A 290 109.76 -10.89 41.71
CA LEU A 290 108.53 -11.54 42.16
C LEU A 290 108.77 -12.64 43.21
N GLU A 291 110.04 -12.91 43.53
CA GLU A 291 110.45 -13.72 44.70
C GLU A 291 110.64 -12.81 45.91
#